data_AF-A0A933YJ43-F1
#
_entry.id   AF-A0A933YJ43-F1
#
_cell.length_a   1.000
_cell.length_b   1.000
_cell.length_c   1.000
_cell.angle_alpha   90.00
_cell.angle_beta   90.00
_cell.angle_gamma   90.00
#
_symmetry.space_group_name_H-M   'P 1'
#
loop_
_entity.id
_entity.type
_entity.pdbx_description
1 polymer ?
#
loop_
_entity_poly.entity_id
_entity_poly.type
_entity_poly.pdbx_seq_one_letter_code
_entity_poly.pdbx_strand_id
1 'polypeptide(L)'
;MKFRIPLLTLVVSLAMTAMLFAQPPGAPGRGPGMGPRLTPLERAEQLKADLNLTDEQAAKVKAVLEEQDKAMKKKMEQAEDDRAAMRDAMLKMRQDTDKKISELLNAEQKKKFEQIQKDRRKRFEERRRED
;
A
#
# COMPACT_ATOMS: atom_id res chain seq x y z
N MET A 1 -59.96 -45.32 -26.29
CA MET A 1 -59.27 -45.78 -27.51
C MET A 1 -57.81 -46.00 -27.16
N LYS A 2 -57.25 -47.12 -27.62
CA LYS A 2 -55.96 -47.70 -27.20
C LYS A 2 -54.82 -47.07 -27.99
N PHE A 3 -53.75 -46.64 -27.33
CA PHE A 3 -52.40 -46.66 -27.93
C PHE A 3 -51.39 -47.09 -26.87
N ARG A 4 -50.76 -48.23 -27.14
CA ARG A 4 -49.53 -48.74 -26.53
C ARG A 4 -48.44 -48.60 -27.58
N ILE A 5 -47.22 -48.26 -27.19
CA ILE A 5 -45.96 -48.89 -27.61
C ILE A 5 -44.82 -48.42 -26.66
N PRO A 6 -43.83 -49.29 -26.38
CA PRO A 6 -42.96 -49.24 -25.20
C PRO A 6 -41.48 -48.90 -25.55
N LEU A 7 -40.56 -49.17 -24.62
CA LEU A 7 -39.09 -49.31 -24.77
C LEU A 7 -38.28 -48.05 -24.36
N LEU A 8 -37.83 -47.93 -23.10
CA LEU A 8 -36.60 -48.50 -22.51
C LEU A 8 -35.33 -47.76 -22.96
N THR A 9 -34.96 -46.70 -22.24
CA THR A 9 -33.57 -46.34 -21.97
C THR A 9 -33.44 -45.83 -20.55
N LEU A 10 -32.91 -46.71 -19.71
CA LEU A 10 -32.22 -46.47 -18.45
C LEU A 10 -31.15 -45.39 -18.65
N VAL A 11 -31.22 -44.27 -17.91
CA VAL A 11 -30.01 -43.51 -17.57
C VAL A 11 -29.94 -43.37 -16.06
N VAL A 12 -28.97 -44.12 -15.57
CA VAL A 12 -28.45 -44.27 -14.23
C VAL A 12 -28.20 -42.93 -13.54
N SER A 13 -28.67 -42.87 -12.29
CA SER A 13 -28.25 -42.00 -11.21
C SER A 13 -26.74 -41.71 -11.15
N LEU A 14 -26.35 -40.46 -10.95
CA LEU A 14 -25.34 -40.15 -9.93
C LEU A 14 -25.43 -38.69 -9.49
N ALA A 15 -25.93 -38.51 -8.28
CA ALA A 15 -25.74 -37.30 -7.50
C ALA A 15 -24.28 -37.18 -7.05
N MET A 16 -23.84 -35.95 -6.82
CA MET A 16 -22.58 -35.56 -6.18
C MET A 16 -21.31 -35.91 -6.98
N THR A 17 -20.57 -34.88 -7.39
CA THR A 17 -19.21 -34.57 -6.90
C THR A 17 -18.58 -33.56 -7.87
N ALA A 18 -18.48 -32.29 -7.47
CA ALA A 18 -17.43 -31.34 -7.87
C ALA A 18 -17.78 -29.90 -7.40
N MET A 19 -17.76 -29.67 -6.09
CA MET A 19 -17.48 -28.34 -5.55
C MET A 19 -16.11 -28.40 -4.88
N LEU A 20 -15.08 -28.58 -5.69
CA LEU A 20 -13.69 -28.54 -5.27
C LEU A 20 -12.97 -27.56 -6.21
N PHE A 21 -12.60 -26.42 -5.63
CA PHE A 21 -11.62 -25.43 -6.12
C PHE A 21 -12.04 -24.54 -7.30
N ALA A 22 -12.87 -23.54 -6.98
CA ALA A 22 -12.77 -22.22 -7.61
C ALA A 22 -12.46 -21.20 -6.50
N GLN A 23 -11.22 -21.18 -6.02
CA GLN A 23 -10.73 -19.98 -5.33
C GLN A 23 -10.60 -18.88 -6.39
N PRO A 24 -11.25 -17.71 -6.24
CA PRO A 24 -10.99 -16.61 -7.15
C PRO A 24 -9.49 -16.30 -7.10
N PRO A 25 -8.82 -16.07 -8.24
CA PRO A 25 -7.39 -15.79 -8.26
C PRO A 25 -7.10 -14.65 -7.30
N GLY A 26 -6.46 -14.99 -6.18
CA GLY A 26 -6.04 -14.06 -5.16
C GLY A 26 -5.15 -13.00 -5.79
N ALA A 27 -5.43 -11.74 -5.46
CA ALA A 27 -4.64 -10.59 -5.89
C ALA A 27 -3.13 -10.87 -5.75
N PRO A 28 -2.30 -10.43 -6.70
CA PRO A 28 -0.87 -10.72 -6.68
C PRO A 28 -0.21 -10.20 -5.40
N GLY A 29 0.35 -11.16 -4.65
CA GLY A 29 1.56 -11.05 -3.82
C GLY A 29 1.69 -9.83 -2.92
N ARG A 30 1.08 -9.87 -1.73
CA ARG A 30 1.58 -9.10 -0.59
C ARG A 30 2.73 -9.89 0.02
N GLY A 31 3.97 -9.55 -0.34
CA GLY A 31 5.16 -10.24 0.15
C GLY A 31 5.23 -10.23 1.69
N PRO A 32 5.91 -11.22 2.31
CA PRO A 32 6.10 -11.27 3.76
C PRO A 32 6.75 -9.97 4.24
N GLY A 33 6.14 -9.26 5.20
CA GLY A 33 6.71 -8.06 5.82
C GLY A 33 6.12 -6.71 5.39
N MET A 34 5.21 -6.64 4.41
CA MET A 34 4.48 -5.40 4.12
C MET A 34 3.19 -5.31 4.96
N GLY A 35 3.34 -4.79 6.19
CA GLY A 35 2.21 -4.31 6.98
C GLY A 35 1.34 -3.30 6.20
N PRO A 36 0.11 -3.02 6.66
CA PRO A 36 -0.77 -2.07 5.98
C PRO A 36 -0.06 -0.72 5.81
N ARG A 37 -0.09 -0.18 4.57
CA ARG A 37 0.42 1.16 4.30
C ARG A 37 -0.54 2.16 4.94
N LEU A 38 0.00 3.04 5.78
CA LEU A 38 -0.76 4.14 6.37
C LEU A 38 -1.24 5.09 5.27
N THR A 39 -2.49 5.53 5.39
CA THR A 39 -3.09 6.56 4.55
C THR A 39 -2.40 7.92 4.74
N PRO A 40 -2.53 8.88 3.80
CA PRO A 40 -2.04 10.24 3.99
C PRO A 40 -2.57 10.91 5.27
N LEU A 41 -3.84 10.65 5.62
CA LEU A 41 -4.46 11.18 6.83
C LEU A 41 -3.78 10.64 8.09
N GLU A 42 -3.68 9.31 8.23
CA GLU A 42 -3.05 8.68 9.40
C GLU A 42 -1.58 9.12 9.55
N ARG A 43 -0.86 9.27 8.44
CA ARG A 43 0.51 9.78 8.46
C ARG A 43 0.59 11.24 8.92
N ALA A 44 -0.35 12.09 8.50
CA ALA A 44 -0.43 13.47 8.94
C ALA A 44 -0.79 13.56 10.43
N GLU A 45 -1.68 12.72 10.93
CA GLU A 45 -2.05 12.64 12.35
C GLU A 45 -0.88 12.18 13.22
N GLN A 46 -0.09 11.20 12.77
CA GLN A 46 1.15 10.81 13.45
C GLN A 46 2.14 11.96 13.54
N LEU A 47 2.40 12.66 12.41
CA LEU A 47 3.29 13.82 12.42
C LEU A 47 2.75 14.96 13.28
N LYS A 48 1.43 15.15 13.32
CA LYS A 48 0.78 16.12 14.20
C LYS A 48 1.08 15.82 15.66
N ALA A 49 0.95 14.57 16.09
CA ALA A 49 1.26 14.15 17.44
C ALA A 49 2.76 14.25 17.76
N ASP A 50 3.62 13.71 16.89
CA ASP A 50 5.08 13.66 17.12
C ASP A 50 5.72 15.06 17.18
N LEU A 51 5.24 15.98 16.35
CA LEU A 51 5.80 17.32 16.20
C LEU A 51 4.96 18.39 16.90
N ASN A 52 3.84 18.05 17.52
CA ASN A 52 2.86 19.01 18.04
C ASN A 52 2.49 20.06 16.97
N LEU A 53 2.06 19.61 15.80
CA LEU A 53 1.67 20.51 14.70
C LEU A 53 0.36 21.22 15.04
N THR A 54 0.24 22.49 14.63
CA THR A 54 -1.06 23.16 14.62
C THR A 54 -2.00 22.49 13.62
N ASP A 55 -3.31 22.74 13.73
CA ASP A 55 -4.29 22.21 12.79
C ASP A 55 -4.00 22.66 11.35
N GLU A 56 -3.55 23.91 11.18
CA GLU A 56 -3.19 24.46 9.87
C GLU A 56 -1.95 23.77 9.29
N GLN A 57 -0.91 23.56 10.10
CA GLN A 57 0.29 22.83 9.67
C GLN A 57 -0.06 21.38 9.32
N ALA A 58 -0.87 20.70 10.12
CA ALA A 58 -1.30 19.34 9.88
C ALA A 58 -2.11 19.21 8.58
N ALA A 59 -3.00 20.16 8.29
CA ALA A 59 -3.74 20.21 7.04
C ALA A 59 -2.82 20.38 5.82
N LYS A 60 -1.82 21.26 5.90
CA LYS A 60 -0.81 21.44 4.84
C LYS A 60 0.07 20.20 4.66
N VAL A 61 0.50 19.56 5.75
CA VAL A 61 1.25 18.29 5.70
C VAL A 61 0.43 17.18 5.04
N LYS A 62 -0.86 17.05 5.39
CA LYS A 62 -1.77 16.09 4.73
C LYS A 62 -1.83 16.32 3.23
N ALA A 63 -1.98 17.56 2.78
CA ALA A 63 -2.02 17.87 1.35
C ALA A 63 -0.72 17.47 0.62
N VAL A 64 0.44 17.72 1.23
CA VAL A 64 1.75 17.27 0.69
C VAL A 64 1.81 15.74 0.59
N LEU A 65 1.32 15.03 1.62
CA LEU A 65 1.31 13.55 1.64
C LEU A 65 0.32 12.96 0.62
N GLU A 66 -0.81 13.61 0.37
CA GLU A 66 -1.76 13.22 -0.68
C GLU A 66 -1.18 13.41 -2.08
N GLU A 67 -0.46 14.51 -2.32
CA GLU A 67 0.27 14.75 -3.57
C GLU A 67 1.31 13.65 -3.80
N GLN A 68 2.09 13.33 -2.76
CA GLN A 68 3.08 12.25 -2.79
C GLN A 68 2.44 10.88 -3.07
N ASP A 69 1.29 10.58 -2.45
CA ASP A 69 0.58 9.31 -2.66
C ASP A 69 0.07 9.18 -4.11
N LYS A 70 -0.52 10.25 -4.66
CA LYS A 70 -0.95 10.29 -6.07
C LYS A 70 0.23 10.13 -7.02
N ALA A 71 1.34 10.83 -6.77
CA ALA A 71 2.54 10.73 -7.58
C ALA A 71 3.14 9.32 -7.55
N MET A 72 3.15 8.68 -6.37
CA MET A 72 3.60 7.30 -6.21
C MET A 72 2.71 6.33 -7.00
N LYS A 73 1.38 6.44 -6.89
CA LYS A 73 0.43 5.60 -7.63
C LYS A 73 0.67 5.71 -9.14
N LYS A 74 0.76 6.93 -9.67
CA LYS A 74 1.07 7.17 -11.08
C LYS A 74 2.42 6.56 -11.49
N LYS A 75 3.45 6.68 -10.64
CA LYS A 75 4.75 6.05 -10.92
C LYS A 75 4.70 4.53 -10.88
N MET A 76 3.92 3.93 -9.99
CA MET A 76 3.72 2.47 -9.96
C MET A 76 2.98 1.98 -11.21
N GLU A 77 1.99 2.72 -11.69
CA GLU A 77 1.26 2.39 -12.93
C GLU A 77 2.15 2.53 -14.19
N GLN A 78 3.10 3.47 -14.16
CA GLN A 78 4.05 3.70 -15.26
C GLN A 78 5.30 2.82 -15.18
N ALA A 79 5.61 2.28 -14.01
CA ALA A 79 6.76 1.43 -13.81
C ALA A 79 6.41 0.03 -14.32
N GLU A 80 7.11 -0.39 -15.36
CA GLU A 80 7.18 -1.80 -15.76
C GLU A 80 8.02 -2.58 -14.72
N ASP A 81 8.71 -3.64 -15.13
CA ASP A 81 9.56 -4.46 -14.25
C ASP A 81 10.90 -3.79 -13.83
N ASP A 82 11.10 -2.50 -14.14
CA ASP A 82 12.30 -1.76 -13.73
C ASP A 82 12.26 -1.34 -12.25
N ARG A 83 12.67 -2.29 -11.42
CA ARG A 83 12.80 -2.11 -9.96
C ARG A 83 13.86 -1.07 -9.58
N ALA A 84 14.90 -0.85 -10.39
CA ALA A 84 15.96 0.09 -10.06
C ALA A 84 15.46 1.53 -10.22
N ALA A 85 14.84 1.84 -11.35
CA ALA A 85 14.22 3.14 -11.60
C ALA A 85 13.14 3.46 -10.56
N MET A 86 12.34 2.46 -10.16
CA MET A 86 11.31 2.65 -9.13
C MET A 86 11.92 2.99 -7.75
N ARG A 87 13.05 2.37 -7.37
CA ARG A 87 13.75 2.69 -6.11
C ARG A 87 14.23 4.14 -6.11
N ASP A 88 14.88 4.59 -7.17
CA ASP A 88 15.40 5.95 -7.27
C ASP A 88 14.28 6.99 -7.29
N ALA A 89 13.19 6.70 -8.00
CA ALA A 89 12.00 7.56 -8.00
C ALA A 89 11.41 7.70 -6.60
N MET A 90 11.29 6.59 -5.85
CA MET A 90 10.79 6.63 -4.47
C MET A 90 11.72 7.41 -3.53
N LEU A 91 13.04 7.27 -3.68
CA LEU A 91 14.02 8.03 -2.89
C LEU A 91 13.87 9.53 -3.13
N LYS A 92 13.78 9.96 -4.39
CA LYS A 92 13.58 11.37 -4.75
C LYS A 92 12.25 11.91 -4.24
N MET A 93 11.15 11.20 -4.47
CA MET A 93 9.83 11.59 -3.95
C MET A 93 9.83 11.77 -2.43
N ARG A 94 10.50 10.86 -1.72
CA ARG A 94 10.63 10.98 -0.26
C ARG A 94 11.40 12.22 0.13
N GLN A 95 12.55 12.49 -0.49
CA GLN A 95 13.35 13.69 -0.20
C GLN A 95 12.57 14.98 -0.46
N ASP A 96 11.84 15.05 -1.57
CA ASP A 96 11.04 16.23 -1.91
C ASP A 96 9.87 16.42 -0.93
N THR A 97 9.25 15.33 -0.51
CA THR A 97 8.20 15.33 0.53
C THR A 97 8.75 15.82 1.87
N ASP A 98 9.91 15.30 2.29
CA ASP A 98 10.55 15.67 3.55
C ASP A 98 10.94 17.17 3.54
N LYS A 99 11.39 17.70 2.40
CA LYS A 99 11.67 19.15 2.22
C LYS A 99 10.40 20.00 2.35
N LYS A 100 9.36 19.67 1.58
CA LYS A 100 8.07 20.37 1.62
C LYS A 100 7.48 20.38 3.03
N ILE A 101 7.55 19.25 3.74
CA ILE A 101 7.11 19.18 5.15
C ILE A 101 7.97 20.09 6.02
N SER A 102 9.30 20.03 5.91
CA SER A 102 10.21 20.86 6.71
C SER A 102 9.94 22.36 6.56
N GLU A 103 9.62 22.84 5.36
CA GLU A 103 9.28 24.25 5.10
C GLU A 103 8.05 24.74 5.88
N LEU A 104 7.14 23.83 6.25
CA LEU A 104 5.94 24.13 7.04
C LEU A 104 6.21 24.19 8.55
N LEU A 105 7.39 23.76 9.00
CA LEU A 105 7.74 23.60 10.40
C LEU A 105 8.50 24.80 10.95
N ASN A 106 8.28 25.08 12.24
CA ASN A 106 9.13 26.01 12.99
C ASN A 106 10.47 25.36 13.38
N ALA A 107 11.38 26.14 13.98
CA ALA A 107 12.73 25.66 14.32
C ALA A 107 12.75 24.46 15.28
N GLU A 108 11.87 24.43 16.28
CA GLU A 108 11.80 23.33 17.25
C GLU A 108 11.25 22.05 16.62
N GLN A 109 10.19 22.19 15.82
CA GLN A 109 9.57 21.10 15.07
C GLN A 109 10.55 20.51 14.05
N LYS A 110 11.34 21.34 13.36
CA LYS A 110 12.39 20.88 12.43
C LYS A 110 13.40 19.97 13.12
N LYS A 111 13.89 20.33 14.31
CA LYS A 111 14.84 19.49 15.07
C LYS A 111 14.24 18.12 15.39
N LYS A 112 12.99 18.07 15.84
CA LYS A 112 12.27 16.79 16.09
C LYS A 112 12.10 16.00 14.79
N PHE A 113 11.71 16.66 13.71
CA PHE A 113 11.50 16.02 12.42
C PHE A 113 12.80 15.43 11.85
N GLU A 114 13.93 16.11 11.98
CA GLU A 114 15.25 15.59 11.63
C GLU A 114 15.61 14.33 12.42
N GLN A 115 15.28 14.31 13.72
CA GLN A 115 15.50 13.13 14.57
C GLN A 115 14.66 11.94 14.11
N ILE A 116 13.35 12.16 13.86
CA ILE A 116 12.45 11.14 13.30
C ILE A 116 13.02 10.59 11.98
N GLN A 117 13.53 11.46 11.10
CA GLN A 117 14.14 11.04 9.85
C GLN A 117 15.42 10.22 10.05
N LYS A 118 16.29 10.61 10.99
CA LYS A 118 17.51 9.87 11.36
C LYS A 118 17.14 8.47 11.87
N ASP A 119 16.17 8.36 12.77
CA ASP A 119 15.77 7.08 13.34
C ASP A 119 15.11 6.17 12.29
N ARG A 120 14.33 6.74 11.37
CA ARG A 120 13.82 6.00 10.20
C ARG A 120 14.95 5.45 9.32
N ARG A 121 16.02 6.23 9.11
CA ARG A 121 17.19 5.77 8.33
C ARG A 121 17.94 4.66 9.06
N LYS A 122 18.21 4.82 10.36
CA LYS A 122 18.86 3.78 11.19
C LYS A 122 18.10 2.46 11.15
N ARG A 123 16.78 2.48 11.40
CA ARG A 123 15.95 1.26 11.31
C ARG A 123 15.98 0.61 9.93
N PHE A 124 16.10 1.40 8.87
CA PHE A 124 16.23 0.86 7.52
C PHE A 124 17.60 0.22 7.28
N GLU A 125 18.67 0.85 7.77
CA GLU A 125 20.03 0.30 7.72
C GLU A 125 20.17 -0.98 8.55
N GLU A 126 19.58 -1.03 9.74
CA GLU A 126 19.56 -2.22 10.61
C GLU A 126 18.91 -3.41 9.90
N ARG A 127 17.71 -3.25 9.35
CA ARG A 127 17.06 -4.32 8.58
C ARG A 127 17.91 -4.81 7.40
N ARG A 128 18.61 -3.91 6.71
CA ARG A 128 19.50 -4.29 5.59
C ARG A 128 20.77 -5.02 6.01
N ARG A 129 21.16 -4.94 7.30
CA ARG A 129 22.30 -5.68 7.85
C ARG A 129 21.88 -7.06 8.37
N GLU A 130 20.59 -7.23 8.66
CA GLU A 130 20.00 -8.49 9.14
C GLU A 130 19.62 -9.44 7.99
N ASP A 131 19.40 -8.91 6.78
CA ASP A 131 19.18 -9.64 5.52
C ASP A 131 20.50 -10.03 4.82
#